data_AF-A0A9D6P1U5-F1
#
_entry.id   AF-A0A9D6P1U5-F1
#
_cell.length_a   1.000
_cell.length_b   1.000
_cell.length_c   1.000
_cell.angle_alpha   90.00
_cell.angle_beta   90.00
_cell.angle_gamma   90.00
#
_symmetry.space_group_name_H-M   'P 1'
#
loop_
_entity.id
_entity.type
_entity.pdbx_description
1 polymer ?
#
loop_
_entity_poly.entity_id
_entity_poly.type
_entity_poly.pdbx_seq_one_letter_code
_entity_poly.pdbx_strand_id
1 'polypeptide(L)'
;MKIALDAMGGDNAPEVTVAGALRAAREFPIEIVLVGQREAIEQSLSRYPQRQRPTNLSVTHAPEVIGMDESPASSIRKKRESSISVGVELLKSKQVEAFVSAGNTGAVVAASTLLVGLLPGIERPGIAILLPGVKGDTLLIDVGANIDPKPLHLLQYALMGEAYVRYVIGKHRPTVGLLNVGEEETKGTDFIKETYGMLEASGVNFVGNVEGHDIFSGEFDVIVCDGFAGNVALKTAESLAHAINVLLKRSLM
;
A
#
# COMPACT_ATOMS: atom_id res chain seq x y z
N MET A 1 -13.49 -2.55 15.96
CA MET A 1 -12.62 -1.88 14.97
C MET A 1 -13.49 -1.22 13.92
N LYS A 2 -13.26 0.06 13.60
CA LYS A 2 -14.03 0.80 12.59
C LYS A 2 -13.12 1.32 11.46
N ILE A 3 -13.49 1.05 10.22
CA ILE A 3 -12.67 1.31 9.03
C ILE A 3 -13.43 2.20 8.04
N ALA A 4 -12.81 3.28 7.58
CA ALA A 4 -13.33 4.05 6.45
C ALA A 4 -12.86 3.42 5.13
N LEU A 5 -13.80 3.20 4.21
CA LEU A 5 -13.54 2.77 2.86
C LEU A 5 -13.95 3.88 1.90
N ASP A 6 -13.00 4.40 1.12
CA ASP A 6 -13.30 5.24 -0.03
C ASP A 6 -14.10 4.43 -1.06
N ALA A 7 -15.41 4.68 -1.10
CA ALA A 7 -16.32 3.95 -1.96
C ALA A 7 -16.18 4.36 -3.42
N MET A 8 -15.58 5.52 -3.71
CA MET A 8 -15.48 6.10 -5.06
C MET A 8 -14.15 5.76 -5.76
N GLY A 9 -13.20 5.16 -5.04
CA GLY A 9 -11.87 4.83 -5.56
C GLY A 9 -11.86 3.55 -6.42
N GLY A 10 -11.24 3.65 -7.59
CA GLY A 10 -10.97 2.52 -8.50
C GLY A 10 -11.90 2.47 -9.72
N ASP A 11 -11.47 1.74 -10.74
CA ASP A 11 -12.09 1.76 -12.09
C ASP A 11 -13.56 1.34 -12.13
N ASN A 12 -13.98 0.46 -11.22
CA ASN A 12 -15.34 -0.09 -11.15
C ASN A 12 -16.12 0.40 -9.92
N ALA A 13 -15.69 1.52 -9.32
CA ALA A 13 -16.37 2.13 -8.20
C ALA A 13 -17.71 2.79 -8.61
N PRO A 14 -18.71 2.87 -7.71
CA PRO A 14 -18.73 2.31 -6.35
C PRO A 14 -19.22 0.86 -6.29
N GLU A 15 -19.42 0.17 -7.42
CA GLU A 15 -20.03 -1.16 -7.43
C GLU A 15 -19.17 -2.20 -6.72
N VAL A 16 -17.89 -2.31 -7.10
CA VAL A 16 -17.00 -3.33 -6.54
C VAL A 16 -16.57 -3.02 -5.10
N THR A 17 -16.41 -1.74 -4.76
CA THR A 17 -16.05 -1.29 -3.40
C THR A 17 -17.18 -1.55 -2.42
N VAL A 18 -18.44 -1.24 -2.80
CA VAL A 18 -19.63 -1.56 -2.00
C VAL A 18 -19.83 -3.07 -1.87
N ALA A 19 -19.65 -3.84 -2.94
CA ALA A 19 -19.72 -5.30 -2.89
C ALA A 19 -18.67 -5.89 -1.93
N GLY A 20 -17.43 -5.39 -1.99
CA GLY A 20 -16.36 -5.76 -1.07
C GLY A 20 -16.67 -5.41 0.38
N ALA A 21 -17.19 -4.22 0.65
CA ALA A 21 -17.62 -3.80 1.99
C ALA A 21 -18.72 -4.70 2.55
N LEU A 22 -19.74 -5.04 1.75
CA LEU A 22 -20.80 -5.94 2.18
C LEU A 22 -20.27 -7.33 2.54
N ARG A 23 -19.30 -7.85 1.78
CA ARG A 23 -18.64 -9.12 2.09
C ARG A 23 -17.84 -9.03 3.39
N ALA A 24 -16.98 -8.02 3.51
CA ALA A 24 -16.14 -7.83 4.69
C ALA A 24 -16.97 -7.62 5.97
N ALA A 25 -18.05 -6.84 5.90
CA ALA A 25 -18.95 -6.61 7.04
C ALA A 25 -19.73 -7.88 7.47
N ARG A 26 -19.89 -8.87 6.60
CA ARG A 26 -20.49 -10.17 6.95
C ARG A 26 -19.48 -11.16 7.53
N GLU A 27 -18.26 -11.11 7.03
CA GLU A 27 -17.21 -12.08 7.34
C GLU A 27 -16.43 -11.72 8.61
N PHE A 28 -16.25 -10.42 8.86
CA PHE A 28 -15.44 -9.92 9.95
C PHE A 28 -16.25 -9.06 10.94
N PRO A 29 -15.92 -9.11 12.24
CA PRO A 29 -16.57 -8.29 13.27
C PRO A 29 -16.02 -6.85 13.27
N ILE A 30 -16.12 -6.16 12.14
CA ILE A 30 -15.64 -4.79 11.93
C ILE A 30 -16.79 -3.86 11.50
N GLU A 31 -16.72 -2.58 11.84
CA GLU A 31 -17.62 -1.56 11.30
C GLU A 31 -16.99 -0.92 10.06
N ILE A 32 -17.77 -0.76 9.00
CA ILE A 32 -17.31 -0.15 7.74
C ILE A 32 -18.08 1.14 7.47
N VAL A 33 -17.35 2.23 7.27
CA VAL A 33 -17.88 3.53 6.84
C VAL A 33 -17.57 3.71 5.36
N LEU A 34 -18.58 3.62 4.50
CA LEU A 34 -18.46 3.95 3.09
C LEU A 34 -18.42 5.46 2.93
N VAL A 35 -17.32 5.99 2.37
CA VAL A 35 -17.13 7.42 2.15
C VAL A 35 -17.25 7.74 0.67
N GLY A 36 -18.15 8.65 0.30
CA GLY A 36 -18.36 9.01 -1.10
C GLY A 36 -19.71 9.64 -1.40
N GLN A 37 -20.06 9.71 -2.68
CA GLN A 37 -21.33 10.26 -3.15
C GLN A 37 -22.47 9.36 -2.65
N ARG A 38 -23.35 9.92 -1.81
CA ARG A 38 -24.31 9.13 -1.02
C ARG A 38 -25.28 8.42 -1.94
N GLU A 39 -25.79 9.14 -2.92
CA GLU A 39 -26.77 8.67 -3.90
C GLU A 39 -26.19 7.49 -4.71
N ALA A 40 -24.93 7.59 -5.16
CA ALA A 40 -24.26 6.53 -5.91
C ALA A 40 -24.02 5.28 -5.04
N ILE A 41 -23.62 5.46 -3.78
CA ILE A 41 -23.44 4.36 -2.83
C ILE A 41 -24.78 3.67 -2.52
N GLU A 42 -25.84 4.44 -2.23
CA GLU A 42 -27.16 3.92 -1.92
C GLU A 42 -27.79 3.21 -3.13
N GLN A 43 -27.57 3.72 -4.34
CA GLN A 43 -27.95 3.05 -5.58
C GLN A 43 -27.22 1.71 -5.74
N SER A 44 -25.91 1.65 -5.48
CA SER A 44 -25.15 0.39 -5.50
C SER A 44 -25.68 -0.61 -4.47
N LEU A 45 -25.92 -0.14 -3.23
CA LEU A 45 -26.51 -0.94 -2.16
C LEU A 45 -27.91 -1.46 -2.50
N SER A 46 -28.70 -0.73 -3.30
CA SER A 46 -30.07 -1.12 -3.71
C SER A 46 -30.14 -2.44 -4.49
N ARG A 47 -29.03 -2.83 -5.13
CA ARG A 47 -28.90 -4.11 -5.84
C ARG A 47 -28.89 -5.34 -4.91
N TYR A 48 -28.70 -5.12 -3.61
CA TYR A 48 -28.65 -6.18 -2.60
C TYR A 48 -29.91 -6.15 -1.71
N PRO A 49 -30.50 -7.33 -1.39
CA PRO A 49 -31.68 -7.40 -0.53
C PRO A 49 -31.44 -6.72 0.82
N GLN A 50 -32.36 -5.86 1.27
CA GLN A 50 -32.20 -5.12 2.54
C GLN A 50 -31.96 -6.03 3.75
N ARG A 51 -32.61 -7.21 3.79
CA ARG A 51 -32.42 -8.21 4.85
C ARG A 51 -31.00 -8.79 4.91
N GLN A 52 -30.22 -8.64 3.84
CA GLN A 52 -28.83 -9.10 3.75
C GLN A 52 -27.82 -7.97 3.97
N ARG A 53 -28.28 -6.75 4.27
CA ARG A 53 -27.38 -5.62 4.57
C ARG A 53 -26.92 -5.73 6.02
N PRO A 54 -25.60 -5.83 6.27
CA PRO A 54 -25.06 -5.87 7.62
C PRO A 54 -25.35 -4.56 8.37
N THR A 55 -25.60 -4.64 9.68
CA THR A 55 -25.91 -3.47 10.53
C THR A 55 -24.68 -2.64 10.89
N ASN A 56 -23.49 -3.20 10.69
CA ASN A 56 -22.17 -2.62 10.90
C ASN A 56 -21.65 -1.86 9.66
N LEU A 57 -22.55 -1.34 8.82
CA LEU A 57 -22.20 -0.54 7.63
C LEU A 57 -22.92 0.81 7.69
N SER A 58 -22.17 1.89 7.49
CA SER A 58 -22.70 3.26 7.43
C SER A 58 -22.16 4.02 6.22
N VAL A 59 -22.79 5.15 5.88
CA VAL A 59 -22.41 5.99 4.74
C VAL A 59 -22.13 7.41 5.22
N THR A 60 -20.92 7.88 4.94
CA THR A 60 -20.50 9.28 5.10
C THR A 60 -20.45 9.93 3.73
N HIS A 61 -21.20 11.02 3.57
CA HIS A 61 -21.27 11.73 2.29
C HIS A 61 -19.97 12.50 2.04
N ALA A 62 -19.43 12.36 0.82
CA ALA A 62 -18.37 13.17 0.26
C ALA A 62 -18.73 13.47 -1.21
N PRO A 63 -19.05 14.73 -1.56
CA PRO A 63 -19.58 15.06 -2.89
C PRO A 63 -18.52 15.00 -4.00
N GLU A 64 -17.25 15.19 -3.67
CA GLU A 64 -16.17 15.23 -4.66
C GLU A 64 -15.47 13.86 -4.81
N VAL A 65 -14.89 13.64 -5.98
CA VAL A 65 -14.07 12.45 -6.28
C VAL A 65 -12.79 12.91 -6.97
N ILE A 66 -11.66 12.32 -6.60
CA ILE A 66 -10.38 12.51 -7.31
C ILE A 66 -10.28 11.40 -8.35
N GLY A 67 -10.28 11.77 -9.63
CA GLY A 67 -10.10 10.85 -10.74
C GLY A 67 -8.69 10.27 -10.80
N MET A 68 -8.55 9.12 -11.45
CA MET A 68 -7.28 8.40 -11.56
C MET A 68 -6.22 9.20 -12.35
N ASP A 69 -6.64 9.98 -13.35
CA ASP A 69 -5.75 10.78 -14.21
C ASP A 69 -5.39 12.16 -13.62
N GLU A 70 -5.90 12.50 -12.44
CA GLU A 70 -5.65 13.81 -11.86
C GLU A 70 -4.29 13.91 -11.16
N SER A 71 -3.69 15.10 -11.19
CA SER A 71 -2.44 15.36 -10.48
C SER A 71 -2.66 15.34 -8.96
N PRO A 72 -2.01 14.41 -8.23
CA PRO A 72 -2.30 14.13 -6.81
C PRO A 72 -2.26 15.36 -5.89
N ALA A 73 -1.14 16.09 -5.92
CA ALA A 73 -0.90 17.22 -5.02
C ALA A 73 -1.87 18.38 -5.29
N SER A 74 -2.29 18.55 -6.54
CA SER A 74 -3.23 19.61 -6.92
C SER A 74 -4.67 19.27 -6.51
N SER A 75 -5.07 18.00 -6.67
CA SER A 75 -6.43 17.56 -6.40
C SER A 75 -6.74 17.53 -4.92
N ILE A 76 -5.81 17.14 -4.06
CA ILE A 76 -6.01 17.20 -2.59
C ILE A 76 -6.24 18.62 -2.10
N ARG A 77 -5.59 19.64 -2.70
CA ARG A 77 -5.80 21.04 -2.30
C ARG A 77 -7.12 21.62 -2.79
N LYS A 78 -7.55 21.22 -3.99
CA LYS A 78 -8.76 21.72 -4.66
C LYS A 78 -10.03 21.00 -4.16
N LYS A 79 -9.97 19.68 -4.03
CA LYS A 79 -11.10 18.81 -3.69
C LYS A 79 -11.06 18.38 -2.22
N ARG A 80 -11.29 19.35 -1.33
CA ARG A 80 -11.21 19.14 0.12
C ARG A 80 -12.33 18.25 0.64
N GLU A 81 -13.44 18.15 -0.09
CA GLU A 81 -14.59 17.32 0.22
C GLU A 81 -14.61 16.04 -0.64
N SER A 82 -13.42 15.60 -1.13
CA SER A 82 -13.30 14.33 -1.83
C SER A 82 -13.44 13.14 -0.89
N SER A 83 -13.89 12.00 -1.41
CA SER A 83 -14.00 10.76 -0.64
C SER A 83 -12.69 10.36 0.06
N ILE A 84 -11.54 10.59 -0.59
CA ILE A 84 -10.20 10.40 0.00
C ILE A 84 -9.98 11.41 1.15
N SER A 85 -10.15 12.70 0.90
CA SER A 85 -9.92 13.74 1.92
C SER A 85 -10.81 13.53 3.15
N VAL A 86 -12.11 13.28 2.94
CA VAL A 86 -13.08 13.03 4.02
C VAL A 86 -12.73 11.74 4.77
N GLY A 87 -12.39 10.66 4.07
CA GLY A 87 -12.03 9.39 4.71
C GLY A 87 -10.77 9.49 5.57
N VAL A 88 -9.77 10.22 5.09
CA VAL A 88 -8.53 10.49 5.85
C VAL A 88 -8.80 11.44 7.03
N GLU A 89 -9.71 12.41 6.91
CA GLU A 89 -10.11 13.29 8.01
C GLU A 89 -10.83 12.50 9.12
N LEU A 90 -11.65 11.51 8.78
CA LEU A 90 -12.24 10.59 9.76
C LEU A 90 -11.15 9.84 10.54
N LEU A 91 -10.06 9.44 9.88
CA LEU A 91 -8.92 8.78 10.52
C LEU A 91 -8.17 9.76 11.43
N LYS A 92 -7.89 10.97 10.96
CA LYS A 92 -7.22 12.03 11.74
C LYS A 92 -8.00 12.38 13.01
N SER A 93 -9.31 12.51 12.90
CA SER A 93 -10.23 12.81 14.01
C SER A 93 -10.54 11.58 14.89
N LYS A 94 -9.91 10.42 14.63
CA LYS A 94 -10.09 9.16 15.38
C LYS A 94 -11.53 8.64 15.37
N GLN A 95 -12.32 9.01 14.37
CA GLN A 95 -13.66 8.44 14.14
C GLN A 95 -13.60 7.05 13.51
N VAL A 96 -12.48 6.73 12.86
CA VAL A 96 -12.11 5.41 12.35
C VAL A 96 -10.66 5.09 12.75
N GLU A 97 -10.31 3.81 12.74
CA GLU A 97 -8.96 3.31 13.09
C GLU A 97 -8.10 3.03 11.85
N ALA A 98 -8.72 2.87 10.68
CA ALA A 98 -8.03 2.67 9.41
C ALA A 98 -8.81 3.30 8.25
N PHE A 99 -8.09 3.63 7.18
CA PHE A 99 -8.64 4.11 5.92
C PHE A 99 -8.12 3.24 4.76
N VAL A 100 -9.01 2.85 3.85
CA VAL A 100 -8.70 2.04 2.67
C VAL A 100 -9.25 2.74 1.43
N SER A 101 -8.46 2.80 0.36
CA SER A 101 -8.88 3.33 -0.94
C SER A 101 -8.20 2.57 -2.07
N ALA A 102 -8.96 2.31 -3.14
CA ALA A 102 -8.45 1.86 -4.43
C ALA A 102 -8.36 3.01 -5.45
N GLY A 103 -8.44 4.26 -4.98
CA GLY A 103 -8.33 5.46 -5.79
C GLY A 103 -6.88 5.81 -6.12
N ASN A 104 -6.67 7.06 -6.55
CA ASN A 104 -5.35 7.53 -6.97
C ASN A 104 -4.31 7.41 -5.82
N THR A 105 -3.31 6.53 -6.00
CA THR A 105 -2.28 6.22 -4.99
C THR A 105 -1.56 7.46 -4.48
N GLY A 106 -1.18 8.36 -5.39
CA GLY A 106 -0.50 9.60 -5.02
C GLY A 106 -1.39 10.50 -4.15
N ALA A 107 -2.69 10.54 -4.43
CA ALA A 107 -3.65 11.35 -3.67
C ALA A 107 -3.84 10.77 -2.26
N VAL A 108 -3.90 9.44 -2.13
CA VAL A 108 -3.97 8.76 -0.83
C VAL A 108 -2.71 9.03 0.01
N VAL A 109 -1.51 8.89 -0.57
CA VAL A 109 -0.24 9.17 0.12
C VAL A 109 -0.16 10.64 0.51
N ALA A 110 -0.53 11.57 -0.38
CA ALA A 110 -0.52 12.99 -0.11
C ALA A 110 -1.52 13.38 1.00
N ALA A 111 -2.77 12.92 0.91
CA ALA A 111 -3.78 13.17 1.93
C ALA A 111 -3.35 12.65 3.30
N SER A 112 -2.88 11.40 3.36
CA SER A 112 -2.47 10.75 4.61
C SER A 112 -1.28 11.48 5.24
N THR A 113 -0.28 11.86 4.44
CA THR A 113 0.90 12.58 4.92
C THR A 113 0.55 13.98 5.43
N LEU A 114 -0.34 14.70 4.74
CA LEU A 114 -0.69 16.09 5.07
C LEU A 114 -1.68 16.20 6.24
N LEU A 115 -2.67 15.29 6.31
CA LEU A 115 -3.76 15.38 7.28
C LEU A 115 -3.48 14.52 8.52
N VAL A 116 -3.08 13.26 8.34
CA VAL A 116 -2.78 12.35 9.46
C VAL A 116 -1.43 12.69 10.06
N GLY A 117 -0.41 12.80 9.22
CA GLY A 117 0.98 13.01 9.61
C GLY A 117 1.76 11.70 9.74
N LEU A 118 3.08 11.83 9.90
CA LEU A 118 3.99 10.69 10.04
C LEU A 118 4.17 10.30 11.51
N LEU A 119 4.60 9.05 11.73
CA LEU A 119 5.00 8.59 13.06
C LEU A 119 6.20 9.42 13.57
N PRO A 120 6.32 9.64 14.90
CA PRO A 120 7.46 10.34 15.47
C PRO A 120 8.79 9.71 15.02
N GLY A 121 9.69 10.54 14.48
CA GLY A 121 11.00 10.12 13.99
C GLY A 121 11.03 9.64 12.54
N ILE A 122 9.90 9.35 11.90
CA ILE A 122 9.83 8.99 10.48
C ILE A 122 9.84 10.25 9.62
N GLU A 123 10.77 10.35 8.67
CA GLU A 123 10.92 11.54 7.81
C GLU A 123 10.08 11.47 6.54
N ARG A 124 9.86 10.27 6.01
CA ARG A 124 9.14 10.02 4.75
C ARG A 124 8.27 8.76 4.86
N PRO A 125 7.07 8.74 4.26
CA PRO A 125 6.30 7.51 4.12
C PRO A 125 6.93 6.62 3.04
N GLY A 126 6.73 5.31 3.15
CA GLY A 126 7.03 4.34 2.08
C GLY A 126 5.75 3.62 1.64
N ILE A 127 5.64 3.28 0.35
CA ILE A 127 4.61 2.34 -0.12
C ILE A 127 5.22 0.96 -0.03
N ALA A 128 4.58 0.08 0.72
CA ALA A 128 4.97 -1.32 0.84
C ALA A 128 3.98 -2.21 0.11
N ILE A 129 4.48 -3.25 -0.58
CA ILE A 129 3.66 -4.27 -1.23
C ILE A 129 4.16 -5.66 -0.83
N LEU A 130 3.23 -6.58 -0.62
CA LEU A 130 3.54 -7.98 -0.40
C LEU A 130 3.56 -8.69 -1.75
N LEU A 131 4.73 -9.19 -2.16
CA LEU A 131 4.94 -9.92 -3.40
C LEU A 131 4.93 -11.43 -3.13
N PRO A 132 4.19 -12.23 -3.91
CA PRO A 132 4.23 -13.67 -3.77
C PRO A 132 5.56 -14.21 -4.28
N GLY A 133 6.23 -15.03 -3.46
CA GLY A 133 7.48 -15.71 -3.82
C GLY A 133 7.33 -17.23 -3.83
N VAL A 134 8.34 -17.93 -4.37
CA VAL A 134 8.36 -19.39 -4.49
C VAL A 134 8.32 -20.08 -3.12
N LYS A 135 9.08 -19.58 -2.14
CA LYS A 135 9.15 -20.14 -0.79
C LYS A 135 8.30 -19.41 0.24
N GLY A 136 7.77 -18.25 -0.12
CA GLY A 136 6.94 -17.41 0.74
C GLY A 136 6.83 -15.99 0.22
N ASP A 137 5.95 -15.22 0.83
CA ASP A 137 5.74 -13.82 0.47
C ASP A 137 6.87 -12.91 1.00
N THR A 138 7.21 -11.90 0.20
CA THR A 138 8.25 -10.90 0.47
C THR A 138 7.63 -9.50 0.52
N LEU A 139 7.90 -8.72 1.56
CA LEU A 139 7.51 -7.31 1.61
C LEU A 139 8.56 -6.44 0.89
N LEU A 140 8.17 -5.78 -0.19
CA LEU A 140 9.02 -4.80 -0.90
C LEU A 140 8.62 -3.37 -0.51
N ILE A 141 9.58 -2.55 -0.07
CA ILE A 141 9.37 -1.15 0.34
C ILE A 141 10.64 -0.32 0.05
N ASP A 142 10.62 0.84 -0.58
CA ASP A 142 9.50 1.62 -1.11
C ASP A 142 9.27 1.31 -2.61
N VAL A 143 8.01 1.30 -3.05
CA VAL A 143 7.62 1.09 -4.46
C VAL A 143 7.01 2.31 -5.13
N GLY A 144 7.27 3.52 -4.61
CA GLY A 144 7.00 4.75 -5.36
C GLY A 144 6.58 5.98 -4.54
N ALA A 145 6.68 5.94 -3.22
CA ALA A 145 6.38 7.11 -2.38
C ALA A 145 7.45 8.19 -2.51
N ASN A 146 8.72 7.77 -2.60
CA ASN A 146 9.88 8.62 -2.55
C ASN A 146 10.95 8.15 -3.56
N ILE A 147 11.05 8.86 -4.68
CA ILE A 147 11.97 8.52 -5.77
C ILE A 147 13.42 9.00 -5.54
N ASP A 148 13.65 9.87 -4.55
CA ASP A 148 14.98 10.40 -4.20
C ASP A 148 15.17 10.41 -2.67
N PRO A 149 15.24 9.23 -2.04
CA PRO A 149 15.41 9.10 -0.60
C PRO A 149 16.85 9.37 -0.16
N LYS A 150 17.02 9.64 1.14
CA LYS A 150 18.30 9.58 1.84
C LYS A 150 18.53 8.18 2.43
N PRO A 151 19.77 7.77 2.74
CA PRO A 151 20.05 6.47 3.37
C PRO A 151 19.24 6.23 4.65
N LEU A 152 19.06 7.27 5.46
CA LEU A 152 18.21 7.24 6.65
C LEU A 152 16.76 6.82 6.35
N HIS A 153 16.20 7.17 5.19
CA HIS A 153 14.84 6.78 4.81
C HIS A 153 14.75 5.28 4.55
N LEU A 154 15.77 4.67 3.92
CA LEU A 154 15.79 3.21 3.71
C LEU A 154 15.95 2.45 5.03
N LEU A 155 16.75 2.97 5.97
CA LEU A 155 16.79 2.43 7.33
C LEU A 155 15.40 2.49 7.99
N GLN A 156 14.68 3.61 7.86
CA GLN A 156 13.32 3.73 8.40
C GLN A 156 12.34 2.75 7.73
N TYR A 157 12.48 2.53 6.42
CA TYR A 157 11.69 1.54 5.68
C TYR A 157 11.98 0.12 6.15
N ALA A 158 13.25 -0.21 6.45
CA ALA A 158 13.62 -1.49 7.03
C ALA A 158 12.96 -1.72 8.38
N LEU A 159 12.99 -0.72 9.28
CA LEU A 159 12.36 -0.80 10.59
C LEU A 159 10.84 -0.94 10.49
N MET A 160 10.19 -0.16 9.62
CA MET A 160 8.74 -0.24 9.42
C MET A 160 8.31 -1.56 8.76
N GLY A 161 9.06 -2.02 7.76
CA GLY A 161 8.81 -3.28 7.06
C GLY A 161 9.01 -4.48 7.96
N GLU A 162 10.09 -4.50 8.74
CA GLU A 162 10.38 -5.52 9.75
C GLU A 162 9.24 -5.59 10.78
N ALA A 163 8.82 -4.44 11.33
CA ALA A 163 7.70 -4.40 12.25
C ALA A 163 6.39 -4.91 11.63
N TYR A 164 6.10 -4.53 10.38
CA TYR A 164 4.92 -5.02 9.67
C TYR A 164 4.95 -6.54 9.51
N VAL A 165 6.07 -7.11 9.03
CA VAL A 165 6.18 -8.56 8.84
C VAL A 165 6.19 -9.30 10.18
N ARG A 166 6.76 -8.72 11.23
CA ARG A 166 6.75 -9.31 12.57
C ARG A 166 5.35 -9.37 13.17
N TYR A 167 4.64 -8.24 13.19
CA TYR A 167 3.41 -8.11 13.97
C TYR A 167 2.15 -8.38 13.14
N VAL A 168 2.16 -8.13 11.84
CA VAL A 168 0.99 -8.32 10.96
C VAL A 168 1.06 -9.67 10.26
N ILE A 169 2.21 -10.02 9.68
CA ILE A 169 2.40 -11.31 8.99
C ILE A 169 2.74 -12.44 9.99
N GLY A 170 3.29 -12.11 11.15
CA GLY A 170 3.52 -13.06 12.24
C GLY A 170 4.87 -13.79 12.21
N LYS A 171 5.88 -13.25 11.51
CA LYS A 171 7.24 -13.84 11.50
C LYS A 171 8.11 -13.23 12.59
N HIS A 172 8.51 -14.00 13.60
CA HIS A 172 9.17 -13.47 14.80
C HIS A 172 10.45 -12.64 14.56
N ARG A 173 11.32 -13.07 13.63
CA ARG A 173 12.58 -12.39 13.31
C ARG A 173 12.74 -12.28 11.79
N PRO A 174 11.99 -11.37 11.14
CA PRO A 174 12.00 -11.21 9.68
C PRO A 174 13.39 -10.83 9.19
N THR A 175 13.88 -11.52 8.17
CA THR A 175 15.08 -11.18 7.42
C THR A 175 14.86 -9.90 6.61
N VAL A 176 15.84 -9.01 6.62
CA VAL A 176 15.81 -7.75 5.87
C VAL A 176 16.97 -7.74 4.89
N GLY A 177 16.70 -7.50 3.62
CA GLY A 177 17.71 -7.35 2.59
C GLY A 177 17.63 -5.98 1.89
N LEU A 178 18.75 -5.52 1.33
CA LEU A 178 18.87 -4.25 0.61
C LEU A 178 18.95 -4.52 -0.90
N LEU A 179 17.98 -4.04 -1.68
CA LEU A 179 17.99 -4.22 -3.13
C LEU A 179 19.22 -3.53 -3.75
N ASN A 180 20.00 -4.28 -4.52
CA ASN A 180 21.26 -3.82 -5.09
C ASN A 180 21.53 -4.49 -6.45
N VAL A 181 22.65 -4.11 -7.08
CA VAL A 181 23.13 -4.63 -8.38
C VAL A 181 24.09 -5.81 -8.24
N GLY A 182 24.24 -6.34 -7.02
CA GLY A 182 25.10 -7.48 -6.71
C GLY A 182 25.06 -7.78 -5.20
N GLU A 183 25.39 -9.01 -4.84
CA GLU A 183 25.35 -9.50 -3.45
C GLU A 183 26.48 -8.94 -2.58
N GLU A 184 27.62 -8.55 -3.16
CA GLU A 184 28.78 -8.13 -2.36
C GLU A 184 28.55 -6.76 -1.69
N GLU A 185 29.03 -6.60 -0.45
CA GLU A 185 28.84 -5.37 0.36
C GLU A 185 29.36 -4.09 -0.32
N THR A 186 30.34 -4.25 -1.22
CA THR A 186 30.98 -3.14 -1.95
C THR A 186 30.24 -2.71 -3.20
N LYS A 187 29.12 -3.36 -3.55
CA LYS A 187 28.31 -3.04 -4.72
C LYS A 187 27.32 -1.92 -4.45
N GLY A 188 26.91 -1.27 -5.54
CA GLY A 188 25.97 -0.16 -5.50
C GLY A 188 26.66 1.20 -5.45
N THR A 189 25.83 2.23 -5.43
CA THR A 189 26.25 3.63 -5.32
C THR A 189 26.67 3.95 -3.88
N ASP A 190 27.29 5.11 -3.66
CA ASP A 190 27.65 5.55 -2.31
C ASP A 190 26.42 5.64 -1.38
N PHE A 191 25.27 6.00 -1.94
CA PHE A 191 23.96 5.96 -1.27
C PHE A 191 23.61 4.56 -0.73
N ILE A 192 23.80 3.51 -1.55
CA ILE A 192 23.54 2.12 -1.15
C ILE A 192 24.55 1.64 -0.11
N LYS A 193 25.83 1.99 -0.27
CA LYS A 193 26.89 1.61 0.70
C LYS A 193 26.69 2.26 2.06
N GLU A 194 26.29 3.54 2.09
CA GLU A 194 25.95 4.23 3.34
C GLU A 194 24.74 3.56 4.00
N THR A 195 23.70 3.25 3.21
CA THR A 195 22.51 2.53 3.70
C THR A 195 22.89 1.16 4.29
N TYR A 196 23.76 0.41 3.62
CA TYR A 196 24.24 -0.89 4.09
C TYR A 196 24.85 -0.78 5.50
N GLY A 197 25.79 0.15 5.70
CA GLY A 197 26.42 0.36 7.01
C GLY A 197 25.40 0.79 8.09
N MET A 198 24.40 1.59 7.72
CA MET A 198 23.32 1.97 8.65
C MET A 198 22.44 0.76 9.04
N LEU A 199 22.12 -0.12 8.09
CA LEU A 199 21.31 -1.31 8.35
C LEU A 199 22.05 -2.32 9.21
N GLU A 200 23.34 -2.54 8.96
CA GLU A 200 24.21 -3.40 9.77
C GLU A 200 24.26 -2.94 11.23
N ALA A 201 24.34 -1.62 11.46
CA ALA A 201 24.36 -1.04 12.81
C ALA A 201 22.98 -0.91 13.49
N SER A 202 21.88 -1.23 12.81
CA SER A 202 20.52 -0.89 13.27
C SER A 202 19.87 -1.89 14.23
N GLY A 203 20.41 -3.12 14.30
CA GLY A 203 19.83 -4.21 15.09
C GLY A 203 18.64 -4.94 14.44
N VAL A 204 18.25 -4.58 13.21
CA VAL A 204 17.36 -5.43 12.39
C VAL A 204 18.10 -6.70 11.98
N ASN A 205 17.37 -7.75 11.60
CA ASN A 205 17.97 -8.98 11.09
C ASN A 205 18.40 -8.79 9.62
N PHE A 206 19.36 -7.88 9.41
CA PHE A 206 19.91 -7.55 8.11
C PHE A 206 20.79 -8.70 7.60
N VAL A 207 20.49 -9.21 6.41
CA VAL A 207 21.15 -10.37 5.81
C VAL A 207 21.93 -10.02 4.53
N GLY A 208 22.12 -8.72 4.26
CA GLY A 208 22.97 -8.24 3.18
C GLY A 208 22.19 -7.72 1.97
N ASN A 209 22.89 -7.67 0.84
CA ASN A 209 22.33 -7.20 -0.42
C ASN A 209 21.45 -8.29 -1.09
N VAL A 210 20.52 -7.83 -1.92
CA VAL A 210 19.55 -8.65 -2.65
C VAL A 210 19.56 -8.24 -4.11
N GLU A 211 19.63 -9.19 -5.03
CA GLU A 211 19.52 -8.90 -6.46
C GLU A 211 18.06 -9.00 -6.95
N GLY A 212 17.79 -8.46 -8.13
CA GLY A 212 16.42 -8.43 -8.68
C GLY A 212 15.78 -9.81 -8.86
N HIS A 213 16.56 -10.87 -9.03
CA HIS A 213 16.05 -12.23 -9.18
C HIS A 213 15.58 -12.85 -7.85
N ASP A 214 16.11 -12.38 -6.72
CA ASP A 214 15.77 -12.87 -5.39
C ASP A 214 14.44 -12.32 -4.86
N ILE A 215 13.89 -11.27 -5.48
CA ILE A 215 12.62 -10.64 -5.10
C ILE A 215 11.50 -11.68 -4.97
N PHE A 216 11.48 -12.68 -5.86
CA PHE A 216 10.47 -13.74 -5.92
C PHE A 216 10.95 -15.07 -5.34
N SER A 217 12.15 -15.14 -4.76
CA SER A 217 12.69 -16.37 -4.17
C SER A 217 11.92 -16.79 -2.91
N GLY A 218 11.50 -15.81 -2.11
CA GLY A 218 10.95 -16.01 -0.77
C GLY A 218 12.03 -16.25 0.31
N GLU A 219 13.32 -16.01 0.01
CA GLU A 219 14.42 -16.07 0.98
C GLU A 219 14.46 -14.86 1.92
N PHE A 220 13.93 -13.72 1.48
CA PHE A 220 13.89 -12.48 2.24
C PHE A 220 12.45 -12.18 2.66
N ASP A 221 12.27 -11.80 3.92
CA ASP A 221 10.96 -11.41 4.43
C ASP A 221 10.64 -9.95 4.08
N VAL A 222 11.65 -9.09 4.10
CA VAL A 222 11.58 -7.67 3.74
C VAL A 222 12.74 -7.33 2.81
N ILE A 223 12.45 -6.69 1.68
CA ILE A 223 13.44 -6.08 0.80
C ILE A 223 13.23 -4.58 0.82
N VAL A 224 14.30 -3.84 1.15
CA VAL A 224 14.30 -2.38 1.13
C VAL A 224 14.94 -1.82 -0.13
N CYS A 225 14.33 -0.78 -0.70
CA CYS A 225 14.81 -0.06 -1.87
C CYS A 225 14.32 1.39 -1.88
N ASP A 226 14.91 2.21 -2.75
CA ASP A 226 14.33 3.50 -3.10
C ASP A 226 13.07 3.32 -3.96
N GLY A 227 12.19 4.33 -3.94
CA GLY A 227 10.92 4.28 -4.65
C GLY A 227 11.05 4.25 -6.18
N PHE A 228 12.20 4.65 -6.75
CA PHE A 228 12.41 4.53 -8.20
C PHE A 228 12.69 3.07 -8.56
N ALA A 229 13.70 2.44 -7.94
CA ALA A 229 14.04 1.05 -8.19
C ALA A 229 12.88 0.10 -7.85
N GLY A 230 12.22 0.31 -6.70
CA GLY A 230 11.09 -0.51 -6.28
C GLY A 230 9.88 -0.41 -7.22
N ASN A 231 9.55 0.79 -7.70
CA ASN A 231 8.45 0.96 -8.65
C ASN A 231 8.76 0.33 -10.01
N VAL A 232 10.00 0.48 -10.51
CA VAL A 232 10.44 -0.17 -11.76
C VAL A 232 10.37 -1.70 -11.63
N ALA A 233 10.86 -2.26 -10.51
CA ALA A 233 10.80 -3.69 -10.24
C ALA A 233 9.35 -4.20 -10.20
N LEU A 234 8.47 -3.51 -9.45
CA LEU A 234 7.05 -3.85 -9.34
C LEU A 234 6.36 -3.84 -10.71
N LYS A 235 6.50 -2.75 -11.49
CA LYS A 235 5.82 -2.61 -12.79
C LYS A 235 6.34 -3.60 -13.83
N THR A 236 7.63 -3.92 -13.78
CA THR A 236 8.23 -4.95 -14.63
C THR A 236 7.66 -6.33 -14.30
N ALA A 237 7.55 -6.66 -13.02
CA ALA A 237 7.00 -7.93 -12.57
C ALA A 237 5.52 -8.10 -12.93
N GLU A 238 4.69 -7.09 -12.71
CA GLU A 238 3.27 -7.09 -13.11
C GLU A 238 3.12 -7.31 -14.62
N SER A 239 3.93 -6.60 -15.42
CA SER A 239 3.90 -6.69 -16.88
C SER A 239 4.35 -8.06 -17.39
N LEU A 240 5.41 -8.62 -16.80
CA LEU A 240 5.90 -9.95 -17.14
C LEU A 240 4.88 -11.04 -16.78
N ALA A 241 4.29 -10.97 -15.59
CA ALA A 241 3.25 -11.91 -15.16
C ALA A 241 2.04 -11.87 -16.11
N HIS A 242 1.61 -10.67 -16.53
CA HIS A 242 0.55 -10.53 -17.53
C HIS A 242 0.95 -11.17 -18.87
N ALA A 243 2.16 -10.89 -19.37
CA ALA A 243 2.65 -11.44 -20.63
C ALA A 243 2.71 -12.98 -20.60
N ILE A 244 3.23 -13.58 -19.53
CA ILE A 244 3.28 -15.03 -19.34
C ILE A 244 1.86 -15.62 -19.36
N ASN A 245 0.90 -15.03 -18.66
CA ASN A 245 -0.49 -15.50 -18.66
C ASN A 245 -1.10 -15.48 -20.07
N VAL A 246 -0.84 -14.43 -20.87
CA VAL A 246 -1.30 -14.35 -22.25
C VAL A 246 -0.65 -15.44 -23.13
N LEU A 247 0.66 -15.65 -23.00
CA LEU A 247 1.40 -16.65 -23.79
C LEU A 247 0.99 -18.09 -23.45
N LEU A 248 0.77 -18.39 -22.16
CA LEU A 248 0.29 -19.70 -21.71
C LEU A 248 -1.11 -19.99 -22.24
N LYS A 249 -2.04 -19.03 -22.14
CA LYS A 249 -3.40 -19.17 -22.70
C LYS A 249 -3.37 -19.44 -24.20
N ARG A 250 -2.49 -18.76 -24.95
CA ARG A 250 -2.34 -19.00 -26.40
C ARG A 250 -1.75 -20.37 -26.75
N SER A 251 -0.93 -20.94 -25.86
CA SER A 251 -0.27 -22.23 -26.12
C SER A 251 -1.13 -23.43 -25.68
N LEU A 252 -2.07 -23.20 -24.76
CA LEU A 252 -3.00 -24.20 -24.25
C LEU A 252 -4.35 -24.21 -25.00
N MET A 253 -4.61 -23.22 -25.86
CA MET A 253 -5.72 -23.20 -26.82
C MET A 253 -5.27 -23.77 -28.16
#